data_AF-A0A7K1AC27-F1
#
_entry.id   AF-A0A7K1AC27-F1
#
_cell.length_a   1.000
_cell.length_b   1.000
_cell.length_c   1.000
_cell.angle_alpha   90.00
_cell.angle_beta   90.00
_cell.angle_gamma   90.00
#
_symmetry.space_group_name_H-M   'P 1'
#
loop_
_entity.id
_entity.type
_entity.pdbx_description
1 polymer ?
#
loop_
_entity_poly.entity_id
_entity_poly.type
_entity_poly.pdbx_seq_one_letter_code
_entity_poly.pdbx_strand_id
1 'polypeptide(L)'
;MLVAFENDFVDVIREAGYRDLLTLRSSSEAALKRFEAHSMSTVLQVPHHIYTHILHVSEEAMRIEHPKLDFSKVEKFQRLTPAPVAYAYEWAVDHGEENLEGCYWFCWAEEVDATRDGLLQGEDEIAGEPRFYPLFYIPNELVGAPLKFKFEETDEEED
;
A
#
# COMPACT_ATOMS: atom_id res chain seq x y z
N MET A 1 -15.06 3.61 9.87
CA MET A 1 -14.79 3.49 11.31
C MET A 1 -13.96 4.69 11.71
N LEU A 2 -14.52 5.58 12.50
CA LEU A 2 -13.81 6.79 12.92
C LEU A 2 -12.89 6.50 14.11
N VAL A 3 -11.61 6.80 13.96
CA VAL A 3 -10.58 6.59 14.98
C VAL A 3 -9.88 7.91 15.28
N ALA A 4 -9.64 8.18 16.56
CA ALA A 4 -8.80 9.29 17.00
C ALA A 4 -7.35 8.80 17.09
N PHE A 5 -6.47 9.36 16.27
CA PHE A 5 -5.03 9.18 16.37
C PHE A 5 -4.43 10.47 16.90
N GLU A 6 -4.07 10.46 18.17
CA GLU A 6 -3.63 11.65 18.92
C GLU A 6 -4.68 12.77 18.86
N ASN A 7 -4.43 13.82 18.06
CA ASN A 7 -5.28 15.00 17.92
C ASN A 7 -6.10 15.01 16.62
N ASP A 8 -5.95 14.00 15.77
CA ASP A 8 -6.60 13.93 14.47
C ASP A 8 -7.64 12.81 14.41
N PHE A 9 -8.74 13.06 13.70
CA PHE A 9 -9.71 12.02 13.35
C PHE A 9 -9.40 11.47 11.97
N VAL A 10 -9.31 10.13 11.91
CA VAL A 10 -9.12 9.37 10.67
C VAL A 10 -10.27 8.39 10.54
N ASP A 11 -10.99 8.47 9.43
CA ASP A 11 -11.98 7.46 9.10
C ASP A 11 -11.33 6.33 8.30
N VAL A 12 -11.41 5.13 8.85
CA VAL A 12 -10.87 3.89 8.29
C VAL A 12 -12.00 3.13 7.62
N ILE A 13 -11.87 2.86 6.32
CA ILE A 13 -12.84 2.08 5.54
C ILE A 13 -12.12 1.03 4.69
N ARG A 14 -12.89 0.17 4.03
CA ARG A 14 -12.44 -0.68 2.92
C ARG A 14 -13.18 -0.29 1.65
N GLU A 15 -12.47 -0.06 0.56
CA GLU A 15 -13.09 0.08 -0.76
C GLU A 15 -13.15 -1.27 -1.49
N ALA A 16 -14.25 -1.53 -2.19
CA ALA A 16 -14.39 -2.74 -2.98
C ALA A 16 -13.45 -2.67 -4.19
N GLY A 17 -12.64 -3.73 -4.35
CA GLY A 17 -11.64 -3.83 -5.40
C GLY A 17 -10.20 -3.66 -4.92
N TYR A 18 -9.96 -3.20 -3.69
CA TYR A 18 -8.64 -3.25 -3.06
C TYR A 18 -8.59 -4.42 -2.08
N ARG A 19 -7.70 -5.38 -2.34
CA ARG A 19 -7.47 -6.55 -1.49
C ARG A 19 -6.40 -6.18 -0.46
N ASP A 20 -6.62 -6.53 0.81
CA ASP A 20 -5.67 -6.38 1.92
C ASP A 20 -5.20 -4.95 2.22
N LEU A 21 -5.94 -3.95 1.70
CA LEU A 21 -5.72 -2.53 1.97
C LEU A 21 -6.88 -1.91 2.75
N LEU A 22 -6.53 -0.93 3.58
CA LEU A 22 -7.46 0.00 4.18
C LEU A 22 -7.37 1.35 3.47
N THR A 23 -8.51 2.01 3.32
CA THR A 23 -8.58 3.39 2.85
C THR A 23 -8.75 4.30 4.07
N LEU A 24 -7.72 5.08 4.38
CA LEU A 24 -7.74 6.10 5.41
C LEU A 24 -8.22 7.41 4.81
N ARG A 25 -9.14 8.09 5.49
CA ARG A 25 -9.66 9.39 5.04
C ARG A 25 -9.60 10.42 6.15
N SER A 26 -9.18 11.63 5.81
CA SER A 26 -9.16 12.75 6.76
C SER A 26 -9.41 14.08 6.05
N SER A 27 -9.80 15.10 6.82
CA SER A 27 -9.82 16.49 6.34
C SER A 27 -8.42 17.10 6.29
N SER A 28 -7.43 16.46 6.92
CA SER A 28 -6.04 16.94 7.03
C SER A 28 -5.08 15.97 6.37
N GLU A 29 -4.27 16.43 5.41
CA GLU A 29 -3.17 15.65 4.84
C GLU A 29 -2.18 15.23 5.93
N ALA A 30 -1.86 16.12 6.87
CA ALA A 30 -0.93 15.85 7.96
C ALA A 30 -1.38 14.70 8.86
N ALA A 31 -2.69 14.52 9.04
CA ALA A 31 -3.24 13.39 9.77
C ALA A 31 -2.92 12.05 9.10
N LEU A 32 -2.78 12.03 7.77
CA LEU A 32 -2.48 10.83 6.98
C LEU A 32 -0.98 10.58 6.81
N LYS A 33 -0.14 11.62 6.87
CA LYS A 33 1.34 11.50 6.70
C LYS A 33 1.99 10.49 7.64
N ARG A 34 1.47 10.37 8.87
CA ARG A 34 1.96 9.42 9.87
C ARG A 34 1.84 7.95 9.42
N PHE A 35 1.00 7.66 8.42
CA PHE A 35 0.80 6.31 7.89
C PHE A 35 1.51 6.10 6.54
N GLU A 36 2.31 7.05 6.06
CA GLU A 36 3.06 6.89 4.80
C GLU A 36 4.00 5.68 4.84
N ALA A 37 4.55 5.34 6.00
CA ALA A 37 5.37 4.13 6.18
C ALA A 37 4.61 2.82 5.93
N HIS A 38 3.27 2.86 5.93
CA HIS A 38 2.40 1.70 5.69
C HIS A 38 1.82 1.67 4.28
N SER A 39 2.35 2.50 3.38
CA SER A 39 1.80 2.73 2.06
C SER A 39 2.90 2.82 1.01
N MET A 40 2.63 2.28 -0.17
CA MET A 40 3.36 2.64 -1.40
C MET A 40 2.57 3.63 -2.26
N SER A 41 1.39 4.05 -1.80
CA SER A 41 0.55 5.05 -2.45
C SER A 41 0.94 6.46 -2.03
N THR A 42 0.38 7.44 -2.74
CA THR A 42 0.48 8.86 -2.35
C THR A 42 -0.86 9.33 -1.81
N VAL A 43 -0.83 10.35 -0.94
CA VAL A 43 -2.06 10.97 -0.46
C VAL A 43 -2.81 11.58 -1.64
N LEU A 44 -4.03 11.11 -1.87
CA LEU A 44 -4.92 11.58 -2.91
C LEU A 44 -5.86 12.65 -2.35
N GLN A 45 -5.92 13.79 -3.03
CA GLN A 45 -6.97 14.78 -2.77
C GLN A 45 -8.24 14.45 -3.57
N VAL A 46 -9.38 14.37 -2.90
CA VAL A 46 -10.68 14.08 -3.51
C VAL A 46 -11.69 15.20 -3.27
N PRO A 47 -12.66 15.42 -4.18
CA PRO A 47 -13.67 16.48 -4.05
C PRO A 47 -14.78 16.08 -3.07
N HIS A 48 -14.43 15.80 -1.82
CA HIS A 48 -15.36 15.44 -0.75
C HIS A 48 -15.42 16.54 0.32
N HIS A 49 -16.62 16.91 0.76
CA HIS A 49 -16.86 18.08 1.61
C HIS A 49 -16.27 18.00 3.04
N ILE A 50 -16.02 16.79 3.56
CA ILE A 50 -15.39 16.57 4.89
C ILE A 50 -14.01 15.94 4.72
N TYR A 51 -13.97 14.70 4.24
CA TYR A 51 -12.73 13.94 4.05
C TYR A 51 -12.08 14.20 2.70
N THR A 52 -11.34 15.30 2.59
CA THR A 52 -10.69 15.76 1.35
C THR A 52 -9.42 14.98 0.99
N HIS A 53 -8.83 14.23 1.92
CA HIS A 53 -7.59 13.49 1.72
C HIS A 53 -7.80 11.99 1.95
N ILE A 54 -7.20 11.17 1.11
CA ILE A 54 -7.27 9.71 1.15
C ILE A 54 -5.86 9.11 1.05
N LEU A 55 -5.58 8.08 1.82
CA LEU A 55 -4.37 7.25 1.70
C LEU A 55 -4.74 5.78 1.80
N HIS A 56 -4.20 4.95 0.91
CA HIS A 56 -4.36 3.49 0.98
C HIS A 56 -3.18 2.89 1.71
N VAL A 57 -3.43 2.11 2.76
CA VAL A 57 -2.39 1.53 3.62
C VAL A 57 -2.60 0.02 3.75
N SER A 58 -1.54 -0.71 4.04
CA SER A 58 -1.63 -2.13 4.36
C SER A 58 -2.54 -2.38 5.57
N GLU A 59 -3.53 -3.27 5.41
CA GLU A 59 -4.34 -3.71 6.55
C GLU A 59 -3.49 -4.47 7.58
N GLU A 60 -2.52 -5.27 7.12
CA GLU A 60 -1.61 -6.02 7.99
C GLU A 60 -0.74 -5.10 8.85
N ALA A 61 0.00 -4.17 8.25
CA ALA A 61 0.80 -3.19 8.98
C ALA A 61 -0.04 -2.39 10.01
N MET A 62 -1.25 -1.97 9.63
CA MET A 62 -2.18 -1.31 10.57
C MET A 62 -2.60 -2.21 11.73
N ARG A 63 -2.76 -3.52 11.52
CA ARG A 63 -3.07 -4.49 12.59
C ARG A 63 -1.89 -4.70 13.53
N ILE A 64 -0.67 -4.70 13.00
CA ILE A 64 0.57 -4.84 13.77
C ILE A 64 0.80 -3.60 14.64
N GLU A 65 0.70 -2.40 14.08
CA GLU A 65 0.97 -1.16 14.81
C GLU A 65 -0.18 -0.78 15.76
N HIS A 66 -1.43 -1.10 15.39
CA HIS A 66 -2.60 -0.73 16.16
C HIS A 66 -3.45 -1.96 16.53
N PRO A 67 -2.90 -2.91 17.32
CA PRO A 67 -3.55 -4.20 17.62
C PRO A 67 -4.82 -4.07 18.47
N LYS A 68 -5.06 -2.90 19.07
CA LYS A 68 -6.26 -2.60 19.86
C LYS A 68 -7.45 -2.16 19.00
N LEU A 69 -7.24 -1.84 17.72
CA LEU A 69 -8.32 -1.45 16.82
C LEU A 69 -9.10 -2.67 16.34
N ASP A 70 -10.42 -2.56 16.38
CA ASP A 70 -11.31 -3.63 15.91
C ASP A 70 -11.61 -3.45 14.42
N PHE A 71 -10.72 -3.99 13.59
CA PHE A 71 -10.85 -3.95 12.13
C PHE A 71 -12.07 -4.72 11.60
N SER A 72 -12.77 -5.51 12.42
CA SER A 72 -14.04 -6.13 12.01
C SER A 72 -15.17 -5.09 11.84
N LYS A 73 -15.06 -3.94 12.49
CA LYS A 73 -16.01 -2.81 12.41
C LYS A 73 -15.74 -1.86 11.25
N VAL A 74 -14.68 -2.08 10.49
CA VAL A 74 -14.34 -1.23 9.34
C VAL A 74 -15.34 -1.52 8.20
N GLU A 75 -16.11 -0.50 7.88
CA GLU A 75 -17.15 -0.53 6.85
C GLU A 75 -16.58 -0.73 5.44
N LYS A 76 -17.35 -1.43 4.59
CA LYS A 76 -17.03 -1.64 3.18
C LYS A 76 -17.84 -0.68 2.31
N PHE A 77 -17.15 0.07 1.46
CA PHE A 77 -17.71 0.99 0.46
C PHE A 77 -17.43 0.45 -0.94
N GLN A 78 -18.29 0.77 -1.92
CA GLN A 78 -18.09 0.31 -3.30
C GLN A 78 -16.82 0.92 -3.91
N ARG A 79 -16.76 2.25 -4.02
CA ARG A 79 -15.54 2.97 -4.40
C ARG A 79 -15.73 4.45 -4.10
N LEU A 80 -14.72 5.08 -3.51
CA LEU A 80 -14.67 6.53 -3.25
C LEU A 80 -13.60 7.22 -4.09
N THR A 81 -12.59 6.46 -4.50
CA THR A 81 -11.49 6.93 -5.32
C THR A 81 -11.81 6.77 -6.80
N PRO A 82 -11.19 7.55 -7.71
CA PRO A 82 -11.28 7.28 -9.13
C PRO A 82 -10.70 5.89 -9.45
N ALA A 83 -10.89 5.40 -10.67
CA ALA A 83 -10.17 4.21 -11.10
C ALA A 83 -8.65 4.50 -11.08
N PRO A 84 -7.83 3.66 -10.42
CA PRO A 84 -6.38 3.81 -10.49
C PRO A 84 -5.90 3.54 -11.91
N VAL A 85 -4.81 4.21 -12.29
CA VAL A 85 -4.18 4.07 -13.61
C VAL A 85 -3.06 3.04 -13.61
N ALA A 86 -2.47 2.79 -12.44
CA ALA A 86 -1.40 1.84 -12.21
C ALA A 86 -1.45 1.35 -10.76
N TYR A 87 -0.61 0.37 -10.44
CA TYR A 87 -0.39 -0.09 -9.08
C TYR A 87 1.10 -0.18 -8.79
N ALA A 88 1.49 0.21 -7.58
CA ALA A 88 2.73 -0.27 -6.98
C ALA A 88 2.41 -1.59 -6.29
N TYR A 89 3.27 -2.59 -6.39
CA TYR A 89 3.07 -3.83 -5.68
C TYR A 89 4.34 -4.30 -5.00
N GLU A 90 4.17 -4.90 -3.82
CA GLU A 90 5.24 -5.48 -3.02
C GLU A 90 4.96 -6.95 -2.74
N TRP A 91 6.04 -7.72 -2.64
CA TRP A 91 6.03 -9.13 -2.26
C TRP A 91 7.31 -9.45 -1.49
N ALA A 92 7.32 -10.58 -0.78
CA ALA A 92 8.51 -11.06 -0.09
C ALA A 92 8.93 -12.40 -0.70
N VAL A 93 10.18 -12.52 -1.12
CA VAL A 93 10.77 -13.81 -1.53
C VAL A 93 11.34 -14.50 -0.29
N ASP A 94 11.02 -15.77 -0.11
CA ASP A 94 11.56 -16.62 0.95
C ASP A 94 12.70 -17.46 0.41
N HIS A 95 13.91 -17.15 0.87
CA HIS A 95 15.13 -17.90 0.51
C HIS A 95 15.43 -19.04 1.51
N GLY A 96 14.53 -19.28 2.48
CA GLY A 96 14.73 -20.20 3.60
C GLY A 96 15.54 -19.58 4.75
N GLU A 97 15.66 -20.32 5.87
CA GLU A 97 16.47 -19.94 7.04
C GLU A 97 16.20 -18.52 7.58
N GLU A 98 14.93 -18.08 7.57
CA GLU A 98 14.51 -16.72 7.98
C GLU A 98 15.07 -15.59 7.09
N ASN A 99 15.55 -15.91 5.89
CA ASN A 99 16.04 -14.93 4.92
C ASN A 99 14.90 -14.50 3.98
N LEU A 100 14.25 -13.39 4.34
CA LEU A 100 13.20 -12.77 3.53
C LEU A 100 13.74 -11.56 2.77
N GLU A 101 13.53 -11.53 1.46
CA GLU A 101 13.84 -10.39 0.61
C GLU A 101 12.56 -9.61 0.27
N GLY A 102 12.52 -8.33 0.66
CA GLY A 102 11.44 -7.42 0.30
C GLY A 102 11.61 -6.90 -1.13
N CYS A 103 10.68 -7.22 -2.01
CA CYS A 103 10.70 -6.79 -3.40
C CYS A 103 9.49 -5.89 -3.71
N TYR A 104 9.65 -4.99 -4.68
CA TYR A 104 8.55 -4.18 -5.18
C TYR A 104 8.73 -3.79 -6.65
N TRP A 105 7.61 -3.51 -7.31
CA TRP A 105 7.59 -3.06 -8.70
C TRP A 105 6.26 -2.34 -9.03
N PHE A 106 6.01 -2.05 -10.30
CA PHE A 106 4.81 -1.38 -10.80
C PHE A 106 4.15 -2.17 -11.94
N CYS A 107 2.82 -2.12 -12.03
CA CYS A 107 2.07 -2.67 -13.16
C CYS A 107 0.90 -1.76 -13.58
N TRP A 108 0.39 -1.95 -14.79
CA TRP A 108 -0.82 -1.28 -15.25
C TRP A 108 -2.06 -1.82 -14.53
N ALA A 109 -3.13 -1.02 -14.48
CA ALA A 109 -4.34 -1.39 -13.72
C ALA A 109 -5.00 -2.68 -14.22
N GLU A 110 -4.92 -2.95 -15.52
CA GLU A 110 -5.42 -4.16 -16.18
C GLU A 110 -4.53 -5.40 -15.97
N GLU A 111 -3.30 -5.22 -15.49
CA GLU A 111 -2.32 -6.30 -15.32
C GLU A 111 -2.34 -6.91 -13.91
N VAL A 112 -2.99 -6.28 -12.94
CA VAL A 112 -2.94 -6.67 -11.51
C VAL A 112 -3.16 -8.16 -11.28
N ASP A 113 -4.20 -8.75 -11.88
CA ASP A 113 -4.50 -10.17 -11.68
C ASP A 113 -3.45 -11.07 -12.36
N ALA A 114 -3.00 -10.72 -13.57
CA ALA A 114 -1.96 -11.46 -14.27
C ALA A 114 -0.60 -11.37 -13.55
N THR A 115 -0.26 -10.21 -13.00
CA THR A 115 0.95 -10.00 -12.19
C THR A 115 0.88 -10.82 -10.90
N ARG A 116 -0.27 -10.81 -10.20
CA ARG A 116 -0.45 -11.62 -8.98
C ARG A 116 -0.29 -13.10 -9.28
N ASP A 117 -0.96 -13.60 -10.30
CA ASP A 117 -0.88 -15.00 -10.69
C ASP A 117 0.55 -15.39 -11.10
N GLY A 118 1.23 -14.52 -11.84
CA GLY A 118 2.63 -14.72 -12.22
C GLY A 118 3.59 -14.80 -11.04
N LEU A 119 3.37 -13.99 -10.00
CA LEU A 119 4.15 -14.05 -8.76
C LEU A 119 3.88 -15.36 -8.00
N LEU A 120 2.61 -15.71 -7.77
CA LEU A 120 2.24 -16.88 -6.98
C LEU A 120 2.55 -18.23 -7.67
N GLN A 121 2.71 -18.24 -9.00
CA GLN A 121 3.05 -19.42 -9.80
C GLN A 121 4.51 -19.41 -10.28
N GLY A 122 5.28 -18.41 -9.86
CA GLY A 122 6.69 -18.26 -10.23
C GLY A 122 7.58 -19.38 -9.70
N GLU A 123 8.86 -19.34 -10.08
CA GLU A 123 9.86 -20.27 -9.57
C GLU A 123 10.28 -19.92 -8.13
N ASP A 124 10.24 -18.64 -7.77
CA ASP A 124 10.58 -18.15 -6.44
C ASP A 124 9.47 -18.48 -5.43
N GLU A 125 9.87 -18.93 -4.24
CA GLU A 125 8.93 -19.12 -3.13
C GLU A 125 8.58 -17.76 -2.52
N ILE A 126 7.29 -17.41 -2.51
CA ILE A 126 6.82 -16.13 -1.98
C ILE A 126 6.25 -16.34 -0.57
N ALA A 127 6.69 -15.51 0.38
CA ALA A 127 6.11 -15.42 1.70
C ALA A 127 4.85 -14.53 1.68
N GLY A 128 3.70 -15.14 1.95
CA GLY A 128 2.42 -14.43 2.03
C GLY A 128 1.80 -14.11 0.67
N GLU A 129 1.05 -13.01 0.60
CA GLU A 129 0.33 -12.59 -0.61
C GLU A 129 0.88 -11.25 -1.12
N PRO A 130 1.12 -11.11 -2.44
CA PRO A 130 1.51 -9.82 -3.01
C PRO A 130 0.45 -8.75 -2.78
N ARG A 131 0.87 -7.57 -2.34
CA ARG A 131 -0.01 -6.43 -2.05
C ARG A 131 0.08 -5.39 -3.15
N PHE A 132 -1.06 -4.88 -3.59
CA PHE A 132 -1.16 -3.94 -4.72
C PHE A 132 -1.78 -2.62 -4.28
N TYR A 133 -0.97 -1.56 -4.26
CA TYR A 133 -1.30 -0.20 -3.86
C TYR A 133 -1.72 0.65 -5.07
N PRO A 134 -2.94 1.22 -5.06
CA PRO A 134 -3.45 1.97 -6.20
C PRO A 134 -2.67 3.27 -6.42
N LEU A 135 -2.27 3.51 -7.67
CA LEU A 135 -1.66 4.76 -8.11
C LEU A 135 -2.61 5.51 -9.04
N PHE A 136 -2.74 6.81 -8.78
CA PHE A 136 -3.57 7.74 -9.55
C PHE A 136 -2.73 8.61 -10.51
N TYR A 137 -1.47 8.22 -10.70
CA TYR A 137 -0.51 8.77 -11.64
C TYR A 137 0.25 7.63 -12.30
N ILE A 138 0.86 7.89 -13.46
CA ILE A 138 1.70 6.91 -14.15
C ILE A 138 3.11 6.99 -13.56
N PRO A 139 3.60 5.95 -12.85
CA PRO A 139 4.99 5.91 -12.40
C PRO A 139 5.95 5.92 -13.61
N ASN A 140 7.10 6.57 -13.47
CA ASN A 140 8.05 6.74 -14.57
C ASN A 140 8.64 5.38 -15.01
N GLU A 141 8.70 4.43 -14.10
CA GLU A 141 9.21 3.09 -14.28
C GLU A 141 8.37 2.31 -15.31
N LEU A 142 7.06 2.53 -15.34
CA LEU A 142 6.17 1.93 -16.35
C LEU A 142 6.38 2.50 -17.76
N VAL A 143 7.02 3.67 -17.88
CA VAL A 143 7.39 4.27 -19.17
C VAL A 143 8.88 4.11 -19.49
N GLY A 144 9.58 3.21 -18.78
CA GLY A 144 10.96 2.81 -19.07
C GLY A 144 12.04 3.63 -18.36
N ALA A 145 11.70 4.45 -17.38
CA ALA A 145 12.71 5.05 -16.50
C ALA A 145 13.28 3.98 -15.53
N PRO A 146 14.54 4.12 -15.09
CA PRO A 146 15.08 3.24 -14.05
C PRO A 146 14.34 3.45 -12.72
N LEU A 147 14.27 2.39 -11.90
CA LEU A 147 13.81 2.50 -10.51
C LEU A 147 14.61 3.57 -9.78
N LYS A 148 13.91 4.47 -9.08
CA LYS A 148 14.57 5.55 -8.34
C LYS A 148 15.27 5.12 -7.06
N PHE A 149 14.95 3.97 -6.49
CA PHE A 149 15.64 3.45 -5.31
C PHE A 149 16.67 2.41 -5.72
N LYS A 150 17.94 2.75 -5.55
CA LYS A 150 18.96 1.76 -5.22
C LYS A 150 18.91 1.61 -3.71
N PHE A 151 18.83 0.37 -3.20
CA PHE A 151 19.32 0.12 -1.85
C PHE A 151 20.78 0.61 -1.85
N GLU A 152 21.12 1.52 -0.93
CA GLU A 152 22.53 1.74 -0.65
C GLU A 152 23.05 0.37 -0.20
N GLU A 153 23.91 -0.25 -1.01
CA GLU A 153 24.83 -1.26 -0.49
C GLU A 153 25.52 -0.56 0.67
N THR A 154 25.14 -0.89 1.91
CA THR A 154 25.99 -0.59 3.05
C THR A 154 27.27 -1.37 2.78
N ASP A 155 28.25 -0.69 2.20
CA ASP A 155 29.64 -1.09 2.28
C ASP A 155 29.95 -1.21 3.78
N GLU A 156 29.82 -2.41 4.33
CA GLU A 156 30.55 -2.81 5.52
C GLU A 156 32.03 -2.78 5.11
N GLU A 157 32.63 -1.59 5.16
CA GLU A 157 34.07 -1.48 5.32
C GLU A 157 34.40 -2.03 6.72
N GLU A 158 34.83 -3.29 6.73
CA GLU A 158 35.61 -3.86 7.83
C GLU A 158 36.82 -2.95 8.10
N ASP A 159 36.88 -2.36 9.30
CA ASP A 159 38.12 -1.96 9.98
C ASP A 159 37.95 -2.00 11.51
#